data_AF-A0A7X3RGD0-F1
#
_entry.id   AF-A0A7X3RGD0-F1
#
_cell.length_a   1.000
_cell.length_b   1.000
_cell.length_c   1.000
_cell.angle_alpha   90.00
_cell.angle_beta   90.00
_cell.angle_gamma   90.00
#
_symmetry.space_group_name_H-M   'P 1'
#
loop_
_entity.id
_entity.type
_entity.pdbx_description
1 polymer ?
#
loop_
_entity_poly.entity_id
_entity_poly.type
_entity_poly.pdbx_seq_one_letter_code
_entity_poly.pdbx_strand_id
1 'polypeptide(L)' 'PDDQPISFAEWGYLGKGKFQRRDFRLDVLTGSSTFSAEGSQFADLGKHEIFKPVKTYPPFTIRDLADVQPSAPKVTA' A
#
# COMPACT_ATOMS: atom_id res chain seq x y z
N PRO A 1 -11.03 -16.38 14.57
CA PRO A 1 -9.91 -15.42 14.62
C PRO A 1 -9.55 -15.01 13.20
N ASP A 2 -9.88 -13.78 12.83
CA ASP A 2 -9.72 -13.30 11.45
C ASP A 2 -8.26 -12.96 11.19
N ASP A 3 -7.53 -13.94 10.67
CA ASP A 3 -6.10 -13.86 10.32
C ASP A 3 -5.87 -13.10 9.00
N GLN A 4 -6.67 -12.05 8.74
CA GLN A 4 -6.56 -11.30 7.48
C GLN A 4 -5.38 -10.33 7.53
N PRO A 5 -4.48 -10.35 6.52
CA PRO A 5 -3.36 -9.43 6.46
C PRO A 5 -3.82 -7.97 6.47
N ILE A 6 -3.20 -7.15 7.32
CA ILE A 6 -3.49 -5.71 7.38
C ILE A 6 -2.89 -5.02 6.15
N SER A 7 -3.71 -4.23 5.45
CA SER A 7 -3.29 -3.39 4.33
C SER A 7 -3.51 -1.91 4.62
N PHE A 8 -2.65 -1.04 4.09
CA PHE A 8 -2.78 0.41 4.22
C PHE A 8 -2.70 1.11 2.88
N ALA A 9 -3.49 2.19 2.78
CA ALA A 9 -3.53 3.07 1.63
C ALA A 9 -2.50 4.18 1.76
N GLU A 10 -1.67 4.33 0.73
CA GLU A 10 -0.77 5.45 0.51
C GLU A 10 -1.26 6.28 -0.67
N TRP A 11 -1.18 7.61 -0.56
CA TRP A 11 -1.52 8.54 -1.64
C TRP A 11 -0.28 9.30 -2.11
N GLY A 12 0.05 9.17 -3.39
CA GLY A 12 1.12 9.94 -4.04
C GLY A 12 0.56 11.08 -4.88
N TYR A 13 1.19 12.26 -4.82
CA TYR A 13 0.87 13.38 -5.71
C TYR A 13 1.64 13.22 -7.04
N LEU A 14 0.92 13.23 -8.16
CA LEU A 14 1.49 13.08 -9.51
C LEU A 14 1.65 14.42 -10.25
N GLY A 15 1.28 15.54 -9.63
CA GLY A 15 1.25 16.85 -10.28
C GLY A 15 -0.12 17.20 -10.89
N LYS A 16 -0.33 18.47 -11.22
CA LYS A 16 -1.54 18.99 -11.89
C LYS A 16 -2.85 18.60 -11.19
N GLY A 17 -2.85 18.55 -9.85
CA GLY A 17 -4.02 18.16 -9.06
C GLY A 17 -4.38 16.67 -9.14
N LYS A 18 -3.49 15.81 -9.66
CA LYS A 18 -3.70 14.36 -9.74
C LYS A 18 -3.00 13.63 -8.59
N PHE A 19 -3.70 12.64 -8.05
CA PHE A 19 -3.26 11.80 -6.93
C PHE A 19 -3.45 10.34 -7.30
N GLN A 20 -2.58 9.46 -6.80
CA GLN A 20 -2.70 8.02 -7.02
C GLN A 20 -2.65 7.30 -5.69
N ARG A 21 -3.64 6.42 -5.47
CA ARG A 21 -3.64 5.50 -4.33
C ARG A 21 -2.87 4.23 -4.67
N ARG A 22 -2.07 3.78 -3.70
CA ARG A 22 -1.42 2.47 -3.70
C ARG A 22 -1.66 1.82 -2.35
N ASP A 23 -2.05 0.56 -2.34
CA ASP A 23 -2.22 -0.19 -1.10
C ASP A 23 -1.00 -1.09 -0.88
N PHE A 24 -0.50 -1.16 0.34
CA PHE A 24 0.63 -1.99 0.77
C PHE A 24 0.22 -2.91 1.92
N ARG A 25 0.95 -4.01 2.11
CA ARG A 25 0.71 -4.99 3.19
C ARG A 25 1.65 -4.70 4.37
N LEU A 26 1.15 -4.75 5.59
CA LEU A 26 1.88 -4.33 6.80
C LEU A 26 3.10 -5.18 7.12
N ASP A 27 2.91 -6.48 7.12
CA ASP A 27 3.97 -7.46 7.33
C ASP A 27 5.16 -7.28 6.38
N VAL A 28 4.91 -6.88 5.13
CA VAL A 28 5.95 -6.56 4.14
C VAL A 28 6.69 -5.27 4.50
N LEU A 29 5.98 -4.21 4.92
CA LEU A 29 6.63 -2.96 5.36
C LEU A 29 7.46 -3.17 6.64
N THR A 30 6.94 -3.93 7.61
CA THR A 30 7.61 -4.19 8.89
C THR A 30 8.80 -5.14 8.75
N GLY A 31 8.78 -6.05 7.76
CA GLY A 31 9.92 -6.91 7.47
C GLY A 31 11.15 -6.17 6.91
N SER A 32 11.02 -4.92 6.46
CA SER A 32 12.11 -4.18 5.80
C SER A 32 13.39 -4.01 6.66
N SER A 33 13.26 -4.06 8.00
CA SER A 33 14.37 -4.02 8.94
C SER A 33 15.17 -5.33 8.98
N THR A 34 14.52 -6.48 8.76
CA THR A 34 15.17 -7.80 8.68
C THR A 34 15.76 -8.06 7.30
N PHE A 35 15.17 -7.48 6.25
CA PHE A 35 15.70 -7.56 4.88
C PHE A 35 16.98 -6.73 4.65
N SER A 36 17.20 -5.66 5.42
CA SER A 36 18.40 -4.81 5.32
C SER A 36 19.56 -5.27 6.22
N ALA A 37 19.42 -6.40 6.92
CA ALA A 37 20.47 -6.96 7.76
C ALA A 37 21.59 -7.60 6.90
N GLU A 38 22.84 -7.22 7.15
CA GLU A 38 24.01 -7.80 6.47
C GLU A 38 24.03 -9.33 6.66
N GLY A 39 24.09 -10.08 5.56
CA GLY A 39 24.07 -11.54 5.56
C GLY A 39 22.68 -12.19 5.45
N SER A 40 21.61 -11.40 5.31
CA SER A 40 20.27 -11.94 5.02
C SER A 40 20.21 -12.55 3.61
N GLN A 41 19.53 -13.69 3.45
CA GLN A 41 19.31 -14.39 2.16
C GLN A 41 18.56 -13.53 1.12
N PHE A 42 18.06 -12.38 1.55
CA PHE A 42 17.34 -11.40 0.76
C PHE A 42 18.11 -10.08 0.60
N ALA A 43 19.38 -10.01 1.03
CA ALA A 43 20.23 -8.84 0.83
C ALA A 43 20.40 -8.49 -0.66
N ASP A 44 20.34 -9.52 -1.52
CA ASP A 44 20.43 -9.40 -2.99
C ASP A 44 19.07 -9.06 -3.65
N LEU A 45 17.95 -9.29 -2.95
CA LEU A 45 16.63 -8.82 -3.35
C LEU A 45 16.54 -7.35 -2.98
N GLY A 46 17.09 -6.49 -3.83
CA GLY A 46 17.14 -5.05 -3.60
C GLY A 46 15.79 -4.50 -3.11
N LYS A 47 15.82 -3.48 -2.25
CA LYS A 47 14.65 -2.89 -1.55
C LYS A 47 13.40 -2.73 -2.42
N HIS A 48 13.58 -2.47 -3.72
CA HIS A 48 12.54 -2.32 -4.74
C HIS A 48 11.68 -3.58 -4.97
N GLU A 49 12.17 -4.78 -4.69
CA GLU A 49 11.39 -6.03 -4.82
C GLU A 49 10.42 -6.22 -3.65
N ILE A 50 10.76 -5.67 -2.47
CA ILE A 50 10.02 -5.84 -1.22
C ILE A 50 8.90 -4.79 -1.11
N PHE A 51 9.11 -3.58 -1.60
CA PHE A 51 8.11 -2.50 -1.55
C PHE A 51 7.15 -2.47 -2.76
N LYS A 52 6.61 -3.63 -3.16
CA LYS A 52 5.59 -3.68 -4.22
C LYS A 52 4.20 -3.48 -3.64
N PRO A 53 3.39 -2.54 -4.17
CA PRO A 53 2.01 -2.38 -3.73
C PRO A 53 1.20 -3.64 -4.08
N VAL A 54 0.31 -4.04 -3.18
CA VAL A 54 -0.65 -5.13 -3.44
C VAL A 54 -1.76 -4.69 -4.39
N LYS A 55 -2.01 -3.37 -4.45
CA LYS A 55 -2.98 -2.79 -5.38
C LYS A 55 -2.56 -1.37 -5.78
N THR A 56 -2.67 -1.08 -7.05
CA THR A 56 -2.46 0.26 -7.61
C THR A 56 -3.74 0.71 -8.29
N TYR A 57 -4.18 1.92 -7.97
CA TYR A 57 -5.39 2.50 -8.54
C TYR A 57 -5.04 3.49 -9.66
N PRO A 58 -5.98 3.80 -10.57
CA PRO A 58 -5.77 4.89 -11.53
C PRO A 58 -5.61 6.24 -10.81
N PRO A 59 -5.01 7.25 -11.47
CA PRO A 59 -4.97 8.61 -10.93
C PRO A 59 -6.36 9.23 -10.81
N PHE A 60 -6.59 9.96 -9.72
CA PHE A 60 -7.81 10.70 -9.42
C PHE A 60 -7.50 12.18 -9.16
N THR A 61 -8.45 13.05 -9.42
CA THR A 61 -8.47 14.42 -8.90
C THR A 61 -9.21 14.47 -7.57
N ILE A 62 -9.07 15.57 -6.81
CA ILE A 62 -9.85 15.79 -5.59
C ILE A 62 -11.36 15.75 -5.85
N ARG A 63 -11.80 16.23 -7.03
CA ARG A 63 -13.21 16.18 -7.41
C ARG A 63 -13.70 14.74 -7.58
N ASP A 64 -12.93 13.93 -8.29
CA ASP A 64 -13.26 12.51 -8.47
C ASP A 64 -13.35 11.80 -7.11
N LEU A 65 -12.45 12.14 -6.16
CA LEU A 65 -12.49 11.57 -4.80
C LEU A 65 -13.72 12.02 -4.00
N ALA A 66 -14.17 13.27 -4.16
CA ALA A 66 -15.37 13.78 -3.50
C ALA A 66 -16.65 13.13 -4.03
N ASP A 67 -16.65 12.74 -5.31
CA ASP A 67 -17.78 12.07 -5.96
C ASP A 67 -17.85 10.56 -5.59
N VAL A 68 -16.75 9.97 -5.10
CA VAL A 68 -16.74 8.59 -4.58
C VAL A 68 -17.35 8.56 -3.18
N GLN A 69 -18.60 8.08 -3.08
CA GLN A 69 -19.19 7.72 -1.80
C GLN A 69 -18.40 6.54 -1.18
N PRO A 70 -17.87 6.65 0.04
CA PRO A 70 -17.32 5.48 0.72
C PRO A 70 -18.48 4.52 1.01
N SER A 71 -18.52 3.38 0.33
CA SER A 71 -19.36 2.27 0.78
C SER A 71 -18.89 1.89 2.18
N ALA A 72 -19.74 2.04 3.18
CA ALA A 72 -19.41 1.76 4.57
C ALA A 72 -18.79 0.36 4.70
N PRO A 73 -17.76 0.18 5.57
CA PRO A 73 -17.20 -1.14 5.81
C PRO A 73 -18.32 -2.05 6.32
N LYS A 74 -18.57 -3.14 5.60
CA LYS A 74 -19.51 -4.18 6.04
C LYS A 74 -18.83 -4.96 7.17
N VAL A 75 -18.95 -4.45 8.40
CA VAL A 75 -18.64 -5.21 9.61
C VAL A 75 -19.64 -6.36 9.64
N THR A 76 -19.17 -7.55 9.31
CA THR A 76 -19.96 -8.78 9.42
C THR A 76 -19.68 -9.30 10.82
N ALA A 77 -20.70 -9.25 11.69
CA ALA A 77 -20.65 -9.74 13.07
C ALA A 77 -20.80 -11.26 13.12
#